data_AF-A0A5S3WGG2-F1
#
_entry.id   AF-A0A5S3WGG2-F1
#
_cell.length_a   1.000
_cell.length_b   1.000
_cell.length_c   1.000
_cell.angle_alpha   90.00
_cell.angle_beta   90.00
_cell.angle_gamma   90.00
#
_symmetry.space_group_name_H-M   'P 1'
#
loop_
_entity.id
_entity.type
_entity.pdbx_description
1 polymer ?
#
loop_
_entity_poly.entity_id
_entity_poly.type
_entity_poly.pdbx_seq_one_letter_code
_entity_poly.pdbx_strand_id
1 'polypeptide(L)'
;YLAKARHFVNEHSLALHLDGARAFNAAVELNVDITDITQHFDSVSICLSKGLGAPVGSLLLGTKALITKARRWRKVLGGGMRQAGMLAAAGQYALENNVSR
;
A
#
# COMPACT_ATOMS: atom_id res chain seq x y z
N TYR A 1 -4.28 6.52 17.75
CA TYR A 1 -4.10 7.69 16.87
C TYR A 1 -4.88 7.55 15.56
N LEU A 2 -4.71 6.47 14.80
CA LEU A 2 -5.32 6.27 13.47
C LEU A 2 -6.85 6.49 13.43
N ALA A 3 -7.59 5.90 14.37
CA ALA A 3 -9.03 6.11 14.48
C ALA A 3 -9.42 7.59 14.68
N LYS A 4 -8.65 8.34 15.49
CA LYS A 4 -8.87 9.79 15.71
C LYS A 4 -8.60 10.58 14.43
N ALA A 5 -7.52 10.25 13.71
CA ALA A 5 -7.20 10.89 12.42
C ALA A 5 -8.30 10.62 11.38
N ARG A 6 -8.80 9.38 11.27
CA ARG A 6 -9.92 9.03 10.39
C ARG A 6 -11.18 9.82 10.73
N HIS A 7 -11.52 9.94 12.01
CA HIS A 7 -12.68 10.71 12.44
C HIS A 7 -12.55 12.18 12.04
N PHE A 8 -11.41 12.81 12.35
CA PHE A 8 -11.13 14.20 12.01
C PHE A 8 -11.28 14.48 10.51
N VAL A 9 -10.66 13.66 9.64
CA VAL A 9 -10.78 13.90 8.19
C VAL A 9 -12.20 13.69 7.67
N ASN A 10 -13.02 12.84 8.32
CA ASN A 10 -14.42 12.68 7.95
C ASN A 10 -15.23 13.93 8.29
N GLU A 11 -15.03 14.53 9.47
CA GLU A 11 -15.68 15.79 9.86
C GLU A 11 -15.34 16.93 8.91
N HIS A 12 -14.12 16.93 8.37
CA HIS A 12 -13.64 17.95 7.45
C HIS A 12 -13.78 17.60 5.96
N SER A 13 -14.40 16.47 5.61
CA SER A 13 -14.55 16.01 4.22
C SER A 13 -13.21 15.90 3.46
N LEU A 14 -12.17 15.44 4.15
CA LEU A 14 -10.82 15.23 3.61
C LEU A 14 -10.56 13.75 3.33
N ALA A 15 -9.75 13.47 2.31
CA ALA A 15 -9.21 12.15 2.06
C ALA A 15 -7.95 11.90 2.93
N LEU A 16 -7.72 10.66 3.32
CA LEU A 16 -6.55 10.25 4.10
C LEU A 16 -5.77 9.16 3.34
N HIS A 17 -4.50 9.45 3.06
CA HIS A 17 -3.57 8.53 2.43
C HIS A 17 -2.53 8.02 3.43
N LEU A 18 -2.22 6.73 3.38
CA LEU A 18 -1.09 6.13 4.09
C LEU A 18 0.08 5.93 3.11
N ASP A 19 1.19 6.62 3.35
CA ASP A 19 2.49 6.14 2.88
C ASP A 19 2.94 4.98 3.77
N GLY A 20 2.58 3.77 3.34
CA GLY A 20 2.85 2.52 4.02
C GLY A 20 4.10 1.83 3.53
N ALA A 21 5.14 2.57 3.12
CA ALA A 21 6.40 1.98 2.65
C ALA A 21 7.02 0.95 3.62
N ARG A 22 6.68 1.02 4.92
CA ARG A 22 7.04 0.04 5.96
C ARG A 22 5.85 -0.35 6.84
N ALA A 23 4.62 -0.34 6.30
CA ALA A 23 3.42 -0.62 7.09
C ALA A 23 3.40 -2.04 7.69
N PHE A 24 3.99 -3.04 7.01
CA PHE A 24 4.14 -4.38 7.57
C PHE A 24 5.06 -4.43 8.79
N ASN A 25 6.14 -3.64 8.82
CA ASN A 25 6.98 -3.53 10.02
C ASN A 25 6.18 -2.98 11.20
N ALA A 26 5.32 -1.97 10.96
CA ALA A 26 4.45 -1.43 12.00
C ALA A 26 3.41 -2.46 12.46
N ALA A 27 2.82 -3.24 11.54
CA ALA A 27 1.86 -4.30 11.88
C ALA A 27 2.50 -5.39 12.76
N VAL A 28 3.72 -5.83 12.40
CA VAL A 28 4.49 -6.82 13.19
C VAL A 28 4.84 -6.27 14.58
N GLU A 29 5.39 -5.05 14.67
CA GLU A 29 5.75 -4.43 15.95
C GLU A 29 4.55 -4.26 16.87
N LEU A 30 3.40 -3.88 16.30
CA LEU A 30 2.15 -3.71 17.05
C LEU A 30 1.43 -5.04 17.32
N ASN A 31 1.89 -6.16 16.75
CA ASN A 31 1.24 -7.47 16.79
C ASN A 31 -0.24 -7.40 16.37
N VAL A 32 -0.52 -6.74 15.24
CA VAL A 32 -1.86 -6.61 14.64
C VAL A 32 -1.85 -7.02 13.18
N ASP A 33 -3.02 -7.29 12.62
CA ASP A 33 -3.13 -7.51 11.18
C ASP A 33 -2.90 -6.18 10.42
N ILE A 34 -2.37 -6.25 9.20
CA ILE A 34 -2.16 -5.06 8.38
C ILE A 34 -3.49 -4.32 8.09
N THR A 35 -4.62 -5.03 8.09
CA THR A 35 -5.95 -4.45 7.95
C THR A 35 -6.35 -3.59 9.14
N ASP A 36 -5.87 -3.90 10.35
CA ASP A 36 -6.15 -3.09 11.54
C ASP A 36 -5.58 -1.67 11.41
N ILE A 37 -4.48 -1.52 10.67
CA ILE A 37 -3.86 -0.23 10.33
C ILE A 37 -4.57 0.37 9.10
N THR A 38 -4.69 -0.39 8.02
CA THR A 38 -5.07 0.14 6.69
C THR A 38 -6.55 0.49 6.56
N GLN A 39 -7.43 -0.09 7.39
CA GLN A 39 -8.87 0.22 7.41
C GLN A 39 -9.20 1.70 7.63
N HIS A 40 -8.28 2.46 8.23
CA HIS A 40 -8.46 3.88 8.52
C HIS A 40 -8.18 4.81 7.33
N PHE A 41 -7.73 4.29 6.18
CA PHE A 41 -7.23 5.11 5.06
C PHE A 41 -8.06 4.92 3.78
N ASP A 42 -8.24 5.99 3.02
CA ASP A 42 -8.93 5.95 1.72
C ASP A 42 -8.03 5.36 0.61
N SER A 43 -6.71 5.47 0.80
CA SER A 43 -5.71 4.85 -0.06
C SER A 43 -4.43 4.54 0.70
N VAL A 44 -3.72 3.51 0.25
CA VAL A 44 -2.50 3.03 0.89
C VAL A 44 -1.45 2.74 -0.18
N SER A 45 -0.23 3.22 0.04
CA SER A 45 0.94 2.79 -0.73
C SER A 45 1.73 1.76 0.08
N ILE A 46 2.07 0.60 -0.49
CA ILE A 46 2.93 -0.41 0.14
C ILE A 46 4.18 -0.59 -0.70
N CYS A 47 5.35 -0.55 -0.07
CA CYS A 47 6.61 -0.84 -0.76
C CYS A 47 6.99 -2.31 -0.60
N LEU A 48 7.23 -3.00 -1.72
CA LEU A 48 7.64 -4.41 -1.72
C LEU A 48 9.17 -4.55 -1.67
N SER A 49 9.90 -3.53 -2.13
CA SER A 49 11.35 -3.55 -2.26
C SER A 49 12.11 -2.91 -1.10
N LYS A 50 11.61 -3.09 0.12
CA LYS A 50 12.27 -2.67 1.37
C LYS A 50 12.37 -3.87 2.31
N GLY A 51 11.79 -3.81 3.51
CA GLY A 51 11.83 -4.88 4.49
C GLY A 51 11.26 -6.22 3.98
N LEU A 52 10.31 -6.17 3.04
CA LEU A 52 9.75 -7.36 2.40
C LEU A 52 10.72 -8.06 1.43
N GLY A 53 11.76 -7.37 0.93
CA GLY A 53 12.85 -8.00 0.16
C GLY A 53 12.57 -8.32 -1.32
N ALA A 54 11.48 -7.82 -1.93
CA ALA A 54 11.32 -7.93 -3.38
C ALA A 54 12.35 -7.03 -4.12
N PRO A 55 12.79 -7.37 -5.34
CA PRO A 55 13.82 -6.59 -6.04
C PRO A 55 13.31 -5.20 -6.46
N VAL A 56 12.06 -5.11 -6.93
CA VAL A 56 11.40 -3.87 -7.37
C VAL A 56 9.92 -3.99 -7.05
N GLY A 57 9.29 -2.89 -6.66
CA GLY A 57 7.83 -2.80 -6.69
C GLY A 57 7.23 -2.01 -5.54
N SER A 58 6.10 -1.38 -5.82
CA SER A 58 5.20 -0.81 -4.83
C SER A 58 3.77 -0.95 -5.33
N LEU A 59 2.83 -1.03 -4.41
CA LEU A 59 1.40 -1.18 -4.67
C LEU A 59 0.67 0.06 -4.18
N LEU A 60 -0.29 0.54 -4.97
CA LEU A 60 -1.27 1.53 -4.54
C LEU A 60 -2.63 0.82 -4.41
N LEU A 61 -3.22 0.88 -3.22
CA LEU A 61 -4.51 0.31 -2.88
C LEU A 61 -5.51 1.44 -2.59
N GLY A 62 -6.78 1.20 -2.86
CA GLY A 62 -7.87 2.15 -2.66
C GLY A 62 -9.12 1.76 -3.44
N THR A 63 -10.09 2.66 -3.52
CA THR A 63 -11.36 2.41 -4.22
C THR A 63 -11.17 2.16 -5.72
N LYS A 64 -12.12 1.45 -6.36
CA LYS A 64 -12.12 1.20 -7.81
C LYS A 64 -12.04 2.51 -8.62
N ALA A 65 -12.72 3.55 -8.16
CA ALA A 65 -12.69 4.88 -8.79
C ALA A 65 -11.29 5.51 -8.71
N LEU A 66 -10.63 5.43 -7.54
CA LEU A 66 -9.26 5.91 -7.34
C LEU A 66 -8.27 5.15 -8.23
N ILE A 67 -8.31 3.81 -8.21
CA ILE A 67 -7.40 2.97 -9.00
C ILE A 67 -7.58 3.17 -10.50
N THR A 68 -8.81 3.45 -10.96
CA THR A 68 -9.06 3.76 -12.38
C THR A 68 -8.36 5.05 -12.81
N LYS A 69 -8.43 6.12 -11.99
CA LYS A 69 -7.68 7.36 -12.22
C LYS A 69 -6.17 7.13 -12.11
N ALA A 70 -5.73 6.40 -11.09
CA ALA A 70 -4.32 6.11 -10.85
C ALA A 70 -3.68 5.33 -12.01
N ARG A 71 -4.39 4.38 -12.63
CA ARG A 71 -3.88 3.67 -13.82
C ARG A 71 -3.63 4.60 -15.02
N ARG A 72 -4.49 5.60 -15.22
CA ARG A 72 -4.26 6.64 -16.25
C ARG A 72 -2.98 7.42 -15.94
N TRP A 73 -2.83 7.91 -14.70
CA TRP A 73 -1.64 8.64 -14.28
C TRP A 73 -0.37 7.79 -14.34
N ARG A 74 -0.43 6.51 -13.96
CA ARG A 74 0.67 5.56 -14.12
C ARG A 74 1.12 5.48 -15.59
N LYS A 75 0.19 5.53 -16.55
CA LYS A 75 0.54 5.54 -17.97
C LYS A 75 1.20 6.86 -18.41
N VAL A 76 0.67 7.99 -17.94
CA VAL A 76 1.21 9.34 -18.21
C VAL A 76 2.64 9.47 -17.68
N LEU A 77 2.88 8.98 -16.47
CA LEU A 77 4.17 9.05 -15.77
C LEU A 77 5.14 7.92 -16.18
N GLY A 78 4.80 7.09 -17.17
CA GLY A 78 5.70 6.05 -17.69
C GLY A 78 5.76 4.73 -16.90
N GLY A 79 5.02 4.57 -15.79
CA GLY A 79 4.98 3.34 -15.00
C GLY A 79 4.17 2.19 -15.62
N GLY A 80 3.66 2.35 -16.84
CA GLY A 80 2.91 1.32 -17.58
C GLY A 80 3.80 0.27 -18.22
N MET A 81 4.49 -0.52 -17.40
CA MET A 81 5.41 -1.58 -17.82
C MET A 81 4.70 -2.72 -18.57
N ARG A 82 5.46 -3.46 -19.39
CA ARG A 82 4.98 -4.63 -20.15
C ARG A 82 5.08 -5.91 -19.32
N GLN A 83 6.11 -6.73 -19.50
CA GLN A 83 6.30 -8.03 -18.84
C GLN A 83 6.70 -7.90 -17.36
N ALA A 84 5.95 -7.11 -16.58
CA ALA A 84 6.18 -6.87 -15.16
C ALA A 84 5.77 -8.06 -14.25
N GLY A 85 5.28 -9.16 -14.84
CA GLY A 85 4.86 -10.36 -14.10
C GLY A 85 5.98 -10.96 -13.25
N MET A 86 7.22 -10.96 -13.73
CA MET A 86 8.38 -11.45 -12.97
C MET A 86 8.59 -10.65 -11.67
N LEU A 87 8.45 -9.32 -11.74
CA LEU A 87 8.58 -8.45 -10.57
C LEU A 87 7.39 -8.62 -9.62
N ALA A 88 6.18 -8.76 -10.18
CA ALA A 88 4.97 -9.00 -9.40
C ALA A 88 5.03 -10.33 -8.65
N ALA A 89 5.56 -11.39 -9.25
CA ALA A 89 5.73 -12.70 -8.62
C ALA A 89 6.70 -12.64 -7.43
N ALA A 90 7.81 -11.92 -7.56
CA ALA A 90 8.72 -11.69 -6.43
C ALA A 90 8.03 -10.89 -5.30
N GLY A 91 7.19 -9.92 -5.67
CA GLY A 91 6.35 -9.17 -4.73
C GLY A 91 5.34 -10.04 -3.99
N GLN A 92 4.67 -10.95 -4.69
CA GLN A 92 3.73 -11.91 -4.11
C GLN A 92 4.44 -12.84 -3.13
N TYR A 93 5.56 -13.45 -3.53
CA TYR A 93 6.35 -14.29 -2.65
C TYR A 93 6.75 -13.56 -1.37
N ALA A 94 7.19 -12.30 -1.50
CA ALA A 94 7.57 -11.48 -0.36
C ALA A 94 6.42 -11.24 0.63
N LEU A 95 5.20 -10.99 0.14
CA LEU A 95 4.02 -10.81 0.99
C LEU A 95 3.61 -12.10 1.70
N GLU A 96 3.79 -13.25 1.06
CA GLU A 96 3.40 -14.56 1.62
C GLU A 96 4.43 -15.11 2.62
N ASN A 97 5.71 -14.75 2.49
CA ASN A 97 6.80 -15.44 3.21
C ASN A 97 7.68 -14.52 4.07
N ASN A 98 7.72 -13.20 3.82
CA ASN A 98 8.70 -12.31 4.45
C ASN A 98 8.10 -11.28 5.41
N VAL A 99 6.79 -11.33 5.69
CA VAL A 99 6.13 -10.33 6.56
C VAL A 99 6.62 -10.43 8.00
N SER A 100 6.74 -11.64 8.55
CA SER A 100 7.10 -11.88 9.95
C SER A 100 8.60 -12.06 10.21
N ARG A 101 9.45 -11.63 9.26
CA ARG A 101 10.90 -11.82 9.33
C ARG A 101 11.61 -10.73 10.12
#